data_AF-G0UUA6-F1
#
_entry.id   AF-G0UUA6-F1
#
_cell.length_a   1.000
_cell.length_b   1.000
_cell.length_c   1.000
_cell.angle_alpha   90.00
_cell.angle_beta   90.00
_cell.angle_gamma   90.00
#
_symmetry.space_group_name_H-M   'P 1'
#
loop_
_entity.id
_entity.type
_entity.pdbx_description
1 polymer ?
#
loop_
_entity_poly.entity_id
_entity_poly.type
_entity_poly.pdbx_seq_one_letter_code
_entity_poly.pdbx_strand_id
1 'polypeptide(L)'
;MVESGIGGSDESFIAFAFAIVSVIAIIMYIPWIIRNVRGIMDYYSSPSKKQKSMINPIREMWNSLTYVPIVLMRVLSEPEMIPAGARFCKKEWRFFLSSVVPRFLKFIIRPRILIIWLWFVLLSSAMYVTLTFDAHAILGVSTTASTGEIKKAYRMLSRMYHPDHNKTEEARLIYVQVRRAYKALVDREAFEEEEARNAHEFTVGVALPRFLTSREHDGLVLFSLLSLLVAVPVIIWYKLSGKEGISKHIAEIEKDRERVESFLRHLGIPEDPKYVERRESRRHLVRLLVSLDILPKSTDENTALNLPPYADFITRCVEIDKNMTFMRNFFDDDTIQMLHEYLVANGVRLLDEFNAALDVPSLGEPGSPQLVSLTEYKVITYFFSLHTMEVDKALEKLWDDVGGGLPSTRKLLNLHEEMYDLLRLVFEGENKQIRNHIQRLMAIPQRVNEILDSLDPEMEVVYKRICKAMMQQQQTGSRHERRLMKANLRRF
;
A
#
# COMPACT_ATOMS: atom_id res chain seq x y z
N MET A 1 -7.17 49.87 8.13
CA MET A 1 -6.77 48.70 7.33
C MET A 1 -8.03 47.88 7.14
N VAL A 2 -8.57 47.91 5.92
CA VAL A 2 -9.84 47.29 5.56
C VAL A 2 -9.51 45.88 5.10
N GLU A 3 -9.84 44.88 5.91
CA GLU A 3 -9.82 43.49 5.47
C GLU A 3 -10.95 43.30 4.45
N SER A 4 -10.56 43.12 3.20
CA SER A 4 -11.42 42.66 2.11
C SER A 4 -11.83 41.21 2.37
N GLY A 5 -12.86 41.03 3.20
CA GLY A 5 -13.59 39.78 3.36
C GLY A 5 -14.55 39.59 2.19
N ILE A 6 -14.30 38.56 1.38
CA ILE A 6 -15.07 38.17 0.21
C ILE A 6 -16.51 37.83 0.64
N GLY A 7 -17.45 38.70 0.30
CA GLY A 7 -18.88 38.59 0.63
C GLY A 7 -19.62 37.52 -0.18
N GLY A 8 -19.42 36.25 0.18
CA GLY A 8 -20.43 35.20 0.02
C GLY A 8 -20.92 34.81 1.40
N SER A 9 -22.22 34.61 1.62
CA SER A 9 -22.67 34.11 2.93
C SER A 9 -22.04 32.74 3.15
N ASP A 10 -21.24 32.59 4.20
CA ASP A 10 -20.54 31.35 4.57
C ASP A 10 -21.49 30.14 4.59
N GLU A 11 -22.76 30.39 4.89
CA GLU A 11 -23.89 29.46 4.83
C GLU A 11 -24.06 28.75 3.48
N SER A 12 -24.02 29.52 2.38
CA SER A 12 -24.20 28.98 1.02
C SER A 12 -23.02 28.10 0.61
N PHE A 13 -21.81 28.45 1.05
CA PHE A 13 -20.61 27.67 0.80
C PHE A 13 -20.59 26.37 1.61
N ILE A 14 -20.99 26.41 2.89
CA ILE A 14 -21.08 25.21 3.75
C ILE A 14 -22.11 24.22 3.19
N ALA A 15 -23.30 24.70 2.79
CA ALA A 15 -24.34 23.86 2.21
C ALA A 15 -23.91 23.21 0.88
N PHE A 16 -23.22 23.97 0.03
CA PHE A 16 -22.64 23.45 -1.21
C PHE A 16 -21.54 22.42 -0.98
N ALA A 17 -20.60 22.72 -0.08
CA ALA A 17 -19.50 21.82 0.27
C ALA A 17 -20.06 20.51 0.84
N PHE A 18 -21.09 20.59 1.70
CA PHE A 18 -21.81 19.42 2.21
C PHE A 18 -22.45 18.60 1.08
N ALA A 19 -23.14 19.24 0.12
CA ALA A 19 -23.77 18.54 -1.00
C ALA A 19 -22.74 17.82 -1.88
N ILE A 20 -21.62 18.47 -2.23
CA ILE A 20 -20.53 17.85 -3.00
C ILE A 20 -19.93 16.67 -2.22
N VAL A 21 -19.58 16.88 -0.95
CA VAL A 21 -18.97 15.82 -0.13
C VAL A 21 -19.94 14.64 0.04
N SER A 22 -21.25 14.89 0.13
CA SER A 22 -22.28 13.85 0.15
C SER A 22 -22.31 13.04 -1.15
N VAL A 23 -22.31 13.69 -2.31
CA VAL A 23 -22.29 13.01 -3.61
C VAL A 23 -21.00 12.21 -3.80
N ILE A 24 -19.85 12.79 -3.45
CA ILE A 24 -18.55 12.10 -3.48
C ILE A 24 -18.57 10.88 -2.54
N ALA A 25 -19.13 11.02 -1.33
CA ALA A 25 -19.29 9.92 -0.40
C ALA A 25 -20.14 8.80 -1.02
N ILE A 26 -21.31 9.12 -1.57
CA ILE A 26 -22.20 8.13 -2.21
C ILE A 26 -21.47 7.38 -3.34
N ILE A 27 -20.85 8.10 -4.26
CA ILE A 27 -20.13 7.53 -5.42
C ILE A 27 -18.97 6.63 -4.97
N MET A 28 -18.27 7.00 -3.90
CA MET A 28 -17.12 6.24 -3.40
C MET A 28 -17.52 5.03 -2.53
N TYR A 29 -18.59 5.17 -1.74
CA TYR A 29 -19.00 4.16 -0.76
C TYR A 29 -19.89 3.07 -1.34
N ILE A 30 -20.82 3.38 -2.24
CA ILE A 30 -21.73 2.38 -2.82
C ILE A 30 -20.95 1.24 -3.51
N PRO A 31 -20.00 1.50 -4.43
CA PRO A 31 -19.23 0.44 -5.07
C PRO A 31 -18.37 -0.37 -4.08
N TRP A 32 -17.87 0.28 -3.04
CA TRP A 32 -17.10 -0.38 -1.98
C TRP A 32 -17.95 -1.32 -1.13
N ILE A 33 -19.14 -0.88 -0.72
CA ILE A 33 -20.11 -1.70 0.02
C ILE A 33 -20.49 -2.90 -0.84
N ILE A 34 -20.85 -2.68 -2.11
CA ILE A 34 -21.21 -3.77 -3.04
C ILE A 34 -20.07 -4.78 -3.17
N ARG A 35 -18.82 -4.31 -3.33
CA ARG A 35 -17.64 -5.20 -3.42
C ARG A 35 -17.44 -6.03 -2.16
N ASN A 36 -17.54 -5.43 -0.98
CA ASN A 36 -17.37 -6.15 0.28
C ASN A 36 -18.50 -7.13 0.54
N VAL A 37 -19.75 -6.72 0.30
CA VAL A 37 -20.94 -7.58 0.43
C VAL A 37 -20.80 -8.79 -0.50
N ARG A 38 -20.37 -8.57 -1.75
CA ARG A 38 -20.08 -9.66 -2.68
C ARG A 38 -18.97 -10.59 -2.17
N GLY A 39 -17.85 -10.05 -1.69
CA GLY A 39 -16.76 -10.86 -1.13
C GLY A 39 -17.19 -11.67 0.10
N ILE A 40 -18.04 -11.11 0.96
CA ILE A 40 -18.64 -11.82 2.09
C ILE A 40 -19.56 -12.94 1.58
N MET A 41 -20.41 -12.64 0.60
CA MET A 41 -21.32 -13.62 0.02
C MET A 41 -20.57 -14.76 -0.68
N ASP A 42 -19.50 -14.45 -1.40
CA ASP A 42 -18.62 -15.43 -2.07
C ASP A 42 -17.90 -16.32 -1.06
N TYR A 43 -17.50 -15.77 0.10
CA TYR A 43 -16.89 -16.52 1.19
C TYR A 43 -17.87 -17.50 1.85
N TYR A 44 -19.08 -17.05 2.21
CA TYR A 44 -20.07 -17.90 2.88
C TYR A 44 -20.78 -18.89 1.94
N SER A 45 -20.78 -18.63 0.63
CA SER A 45 -21.29 -19.57 -0.39
C SER A 45 -20.26 -20.60 -0.86
N SER A 46 -18.98 -20.43 -0.50
CA SER A 46 -17.90 -21.34 -0.87
C SER A 46 -17.86 -22.59 0.03
N PRO A 47 -17.51 -23.78 -0.51
CA PRO A 47 -17.42 -25.01 0.27
C PRO A 47 -16.31 -24.92 1.34
N SER A 48 -16.48 -25.59 2.50
CA SER A 48 -15.60 -25.43 3.67
C SER A 48 -14.11 -25.71 3.41
N LYS A 49 -13.78 -26.55 2.42
CA LYS A 49 -12.41 -26.80 1.97
C LYS A 49 -11.76 -25.56 1.34
N LYS A 50 -12.53 -24.81 0.54
CA LYS A 50 -12.09 -23.55 -0.08
C LYS A 50 -12.14 -22.39 0.91
N GLN A 51 -13.08 -22.42 1.85
CA GLN A 51 -13.17 -21.44 2.92
C GLN A 51 -11.93 -21.42 3.83
N LYS A 52 -11.28 -22.58 4.02
CA LYS A 52 -10.01 -22.69 4.78
C LYS A 52 -8.81 -22.07 4.08
N SER A 53 -8.83 -21.95 2.75
CA SER A 53 -7.78 -21.28 1.97
C SER A 53 -8.12 -19.80 1.69
N MET A 54 -9.34 -19.36 1.97
CA MET A 54 -9.77 -17.98 1.78
C MET A 54 -9.65 -17.18 3.08
N ILE A 55 -9.07 -15.99 2.99
CA ILE A 55 -9.04 -15.02 4.09
C ILE A 55 -10.48 -14.55 4.37
N ASN A 56 -10.90 -14.61 5.63
CA ASN A 56 -12.22 -14.13 6.02
C ASN A 56 -12.32 -12.61 5.77
N PRO A 57 -13.22 -12.14 4.88
CA PRO A 57 -13.30 -10.74 4.49
C PRO A 57 -13.73 -9.83 5.65
N ILE A 58 -14.58 -10.33 6.56
CA ILE A 58 -14.99 -9.61 7.77
C ILE A 58 -13.78 -9.44 8.70
N ARG A 59 -12.97 -10.50 8.85
CA ARG A 59 -11.76 -10.45 9.67
C ARG A 59 -10.73 -9.49 9.10
N GLU A 60 -10.56 -9.45 7.77
CA GLU A 60 -9.67 -8.51 7.10
C GLU A 60 -10.12 -7.06 7.31
N MET A 61 -11.42 -6.78 7.17
CA MET A 61 -11.99 -5.47 7.48
C MET A 61 -11.75 -5.08 8.94
N TRP A 62 -11.97 -6.02 9.87
CA TRP A 62 -11.76 -5.81 11.30
C TRP A 62 -10.29 -5.52 11.64
N ASN A 63 -9.37 -6.39 11.21
CA ASN A 63 -7.93 -6.21 11.40
C ASN A 63 -7.46 -4.86 10.84
N SER A 64 -8.05 -4.44 9.74
CA SER A 64 -7.72 -3.15 9.13
C SER A 64 -8.26 -1.95 9.91
N LEU A 65 -9.38 -2.08 10.63
CA LEU A 65 -9.95 -1.03 11.48
C LEU A 65 -9.20 -0.96 12.82
N THR A 66 -8.83 -2.11 13.36
CA THR A 66 -8.16 -2.23 14.67
C THR A 66 -6.65 -2.11 14.60
N TYR A 67 -6.03 -2.04 13.42
CA TYR A 67 -4.58 -1.96 13.29
C TYR A 67 -3.95 -0.85 14.16
N VAL A 68 -4.43 0.40 14.03
CA VAL A 68 -3.89 1.52 14.83
C VAL A 68 -4.22 1.38 16.32
N PRO A 69 -5.47 1.08 16.73
CA PRO A 69 -5.78 0.80 18.13
C PRO A 69 -4.90 -0.30 18.75
N ILE A 70 -4.64 -1.39 18.03
CA ILE A 70 -3.81 -2.50 18.50
C ILE A 70 -2.35 -2.07 18.65
N VAL A 71 -1.81 -1.38 17.64
CA VAL A 71 -0.43 -0.86 17.70
C VAL A 71 -0.29 0.14 18.83
N LEU A 72 -1.25 1.06 18.98
CA LEU A 72 -1.28 2.05 20.05
C LEU A 72 -1.36 1.37 21.41
N MET A 73 -2.25 0.39 21.59
CA MET A 73 -2.37 -0.39 22.82
C MET A 73 -1.05 -1.10 23.16
N ARG A 74 -0.38 -1.70 22.16
CA ARG A 74 0.89 -2.41 22.36
C ARG A 74 2.04 -1.47 22.72
N VAL A 75 2.06 -0.29 22.12
CA VAL A 75 3.01 0.79 22.45
C VAL A 75 2.75 1.33 23.86
N LEU A 76 1.48 1.48 24.26
CA LEU A 76 1.10 1.90 25.61
C LEU A 76 1.46 0.85 26.67
N SER A 77 1.43 -0.44 26.34
CA SER A 77 1.82 -1.50 27.28
C SER A 77 3.33 -1.62 27.50
N GLU A 78 4.16 -1.29 26.50
CA GLU A 78 5.62 -1.38 26.59
C GLU A 78 6.27 -0.14 25.93
N PRO A 79 6.44 0.99 26.66
CA PRO A 79 6.93 2.25 26.08
C PRO A 79 8.38 2.17 25.58
N GLU A 80 9.17 1.24 26.12
CA GLU A 80 10.55 0.98 25.67
C GLU A 80 10.63 0.42 24.24
N MET A 81 9.53 -0.08 23.68
CA MET A 81 9.47 -0.51 22.28
C MET A 81 9.65 0.65 21.29
N ILE A 82 9.29 1.88 21.67
CA ILE A 82 9.36 3.06 20.78
C ILE A 82 10.80 3.38 20.37
N PRO A 83 11.75 3.59 21.30
CA PRO A 83 13.13 3.89 20.92
C PRO A 83 13.81 2.71 20.20
N ALA A 84 13.51 1.46 20.60
CA ALA A 84 14.01 0.27 19.91
C ALA A 84 13.48 0.19 18.46
N GLY A 85 12.18 0.45 18.27
CA GLY A 85 11.54 0.54 16.95
C GLY A 85 12.13 1.64 16.08
N ALA A 86 12.35 2.83 16.64
CA ALA A 86 12.96 3.94 15.90
C ALA A 86 14.41 3.61 15.46
N ARG A 87 15.21 2.96 16.32
CA ARG A 87 16.55 2.48 15.96
C ARG A 87 16.49 1.47 14.83
N PHE A 88 15.56 0.52 14.88
CA PHE A 88 15.36 -0.46 13.82
C PHE A 88 14.91 0.19 12.51
N CYS A 89 13.89 1.04 12.52
CA CYS A 89 13.41 1.74 11.32
C CYS A 89 14.48 2.63 10.67
N LYS A 90 15.41 3.18 11.46
CA LYS A 90 16.54 3.95 10.92
C LYS A 90 17.56 3.05 10.20
N LYS A 91 17.83 1.85 10.72
CA LYS A 91 18.71 0.86 10.07
C LYS A 91 18.06 0.28 8.81
N GLU A 92 16.76 -0.05 8.90
CA GLU A 92 15.96 -0.68 7.84
C GLU A 92 14.96 0.28 7.18
N TRP A 93 15.44 1.47 6.81
CA TRP A 93 14.60 2.55 6.27
C TRP A 93 13.88 2.14 4.98
N ARG A 94 14.54 1.37 4.10
CA ARG A 94 13.96 0.89 2.84
C ARG A 94 12.77 -0.06 3.09
N PHE A 95 12.95 -1.00 4.03
CA PHE A 95 11.87 -1.90 4.46
C PHE A 95 10.69 -1.13 5.05
N PHE A 96 10.97 -0.19 5.96
CA PHE A 96 9.95 0.63 6.61
C PHE A 96 9.11 1.39 5.58
N LEU A 97 9.75 2.05 4.61
CA LEU A 97 9.07 2.77 3.52
C LEU A 97 8.28 1.85 2.59
N SER A 98 8.76 0.63 2.33
CA SER A 98 8.11 -0.27 1.38
C SER A 98 6.95 -1.06 1.97
N SER A 99 7.01 -1.48 3.23
CA SER A 99 6.02 -2.40 3.83
C SER A 99 5.16 -1.73 4.90
N VAL A 100 5.73 -0.85 5.74
CA VAL A 100 4.99 -0.24 6.86
C VAL A 100 4.29 1.05 6.44
N VAL A 101 5.00 1.95 5.76
CA VAL A 101 4.45 3.24 5.33
C VAL A 101 3.22 3.09 4.45
N PRO A 102 3.13 2.17 3.47
CA PRO A 102 1.93 2.03 2.65
C PRO A 102 0.73 1.54 3.46
N ARG A 103 0.91 0.72 4.50
CA ARG A 103 -0.17 0.29 5.40
C ARG A 103 -0.69 1.46 6.23
N PHE A 104 0.24 2.24 6.79
CA PHE A 104 -0.07 3.44 7.56
C PHE A 104 -0.75 4.51 6.70
N LEU A 105 -0.22 4.77 5.51
CA LEU A 105 -0.79 5.71 4.55
C LEU A 105 -2.16 5.24 4.04
N LYS A 106 -2.33 3.94 3.78
CA LYS A 106 -3.64 3.32 3.48
C LYS A 106 -4.63 3.41 4.63
N PHE A 107 -4.19 3.70 5.87
CA PHE A 107 -5.06 3.87 7.03
C PHE A 107 -5.38 5.35 7.28
N ILE A 108 -4.36 6.21 7.34
CA ILE A 108 -4.50 7.66 7.57
C ILE A 108 -5.17 8.34 6.40
N ILE A 109 -4.66 8.07 5.19
CA ILE A 109 -5.24 8.57 3.95
C ILE A 109 -6.24 7.54 3.46
N ARG A 110 -7.17 7.13 4.32
CA ARG A 110 -8.43 6.57 3.84
C ARG A 110 -9.28 7.75 3.42
N PRO A 111 -9.39 8.05 2.10
CA PRO A 111 -10.32 9.09 1.66
C PRO A 111 -11.70 8.80 2.24
N ARG A 112 -12.05 7.52 2.42
CA ARG A 112 -13.22 7.05 3.17
C ARG A 112 -13.38 7.68 4.56
N ILE A 113 -12.47 7.43 5.51
CA ILE A 113 -12.63 7.90 6.89
C ILE A 113 -12.59 9.44 6.96
N LEU A 114 -11.69 10.06 6.20
CA LEU A 114 -11.59 11.51 6.14
C LEU A 114 -12.83 12.17 5.53
N ILE A 115 -13.42 11.57 4.48
CA ILE A 115 -14.65 12.06 3.86
C ILE A 115 -15.84 11.89 4.81
N ILE A 116 -15.94 10.81 5.59
CA ILE A 116 -16.99 10.68 6.63
C ILE A 116 -16.81 11.75 7.71
N TRP A 117 -15.58 11.94 8.20
CA TRP A 117 -15.31 12.93 9.23
C TRP A 117 -15.59 14.34 8.73
N LEU A 118 -15.11 14.69 7.54
CA LEU A 118 -15.40 15.95 6.85
C LEU A 118 -16.90 16.12 6.61
N TRP A 119 -17.60 15.07 6.16
CA TRP A 119 -19.04 15.08 5.97
C TRP A 119 -19.78 15.34 7.29
N PHE A 120 -19.36 14.73 8.40
CA PHE A 120 -19.96 14.94 9.71
C PHE A 120 -19.69 16.36 10.24
N VAL A 121 -18.48 16.88 10.05
CA VAL A 121 -18.13 18.26 10.39
C VAL A 121 -18.95 19.25 9.55
N LEU A 122 -19.06 19.04 8.24
CA LEU A 122 -19.87 19.87 7.35
C LEU A 122 -21.36 19.76 7.64
N LEU A 123 -21.85 18.56 7.98
CA LEU A 123 -23.23 18.34 8.41
C LEU A 123 -23.52 19.11 9.71
N SER A 124 -22.64 19.00 10.70
CA SER A 124 -22.78 19.72 11.97
C SER A 124 -22.73 21.23 11.75
N SER A 125 -21.85 21.70 10.87
CA SER A 125 -21.77 23.12 10.51
C SER A 125 -23.01 23.60 9.76
N ALA A 126 -23.52 22.80 8.81
CA ALA A 126 -24.75 23.11 8.08
C ALA A 126 -25.96 23.12 9.02
N MET A 127 -26.05 22.16 9.94
CA MET A 127 -27.09 22.11 10.97
C MET A 127 -27.02 23.31 11.92
N TYR A 128 -25.80 23.69 12.36
CA TYR A 128 -25.61 24.87 13.21
C TYR A 128 -26.08 26.15 12.52
N VAL A 129 -25.75 26.35 11.24
CA VAL A 129 -26.24 27.48 10.44
C VAL A 129 -27.77 27.48 10.37
N THR A 130 -28.40 26.34 10.07
CA THR A 130 -29.86 26.28 10.03
C THR A 130 -30.53 26.55 11.38
N LEU A 131 -29.85 26.27 12.50
CA LEU A 131 -30.38 26.49 13.85
C LEU A 131 -30.17 27.92 14.35
N THR A 132 -29.30 28.72 13.72
CA THR A 132 -28.84 30.03 14.23
C THR A 132 -29.42 31.24 13.49
N PHE A 133 -30.48 31.07 12.68
CA PHE A 133 -31.23 32.19 12.10
C PHE A 133 -31.94 33.00 13.21
N ASP A 134 -31.24 33.98 13.77
CA ASP A 134 -31.77 34.91 14.78
C ASP A 134 -32.31 36.18 14.10
N ALA A 135 -33.62 36.20 13.86
CA ALA A 135 -34.29 37.32 13.24
C ALA A 135 -34.22 38.63 14.07
N HIS A 136 -34.07 38.54 15.39
CA HIS A 136 -33.90 39.72 16.26
C HIS A 136 -32.50 40.32 16.10
N ALA A 137 -31.47 39.47 16.05
CA ALA A 137 -30.10 39.90 15.81
C ALA A 137 -29.92 40.56 14.43
N ILE A 138 -30.54 40.01 13.38
CA ILE A 138 -30.48 40.57 12.01
C ILE A 138 -31.09 41.98 11.93
N LEU A 139 -32.16 42.24 12.70
CA LEU A 139 -32.78 43.56 12.78
C LEU A 139 -32.12 44.49 13.80
N GLY A 140 -31.15 43.99 14.58
CA GLY A 140 -30.48 44.74 15.64
C GLY A 140 -31.38 45.11 16.81
N VAL A 141 -32.40 44.29 17.11
CA VAL A 141 -33.38 44.52 18.17
C VAL A 141 -33.27 43.46 19.27
N SER A 142 -33.72 43.78 20.49
CA SER A 142 -33.77 42.81 21.58
C SER A 142 -34.76 41.67 21.26
N THR A 143 -34.54 40.49 21.83
CA THR A 143 -35.50 39.36 21.80
C THR A 143 -36.83 39.68 22.47
N THR A 144 -36.88 40.74 23.30
CA THR A 144 -38.09 41.25 23.96
C THR A 144 -38.70 42.47 23.25
N ALA A 145 -38.17 42.86 22.08
CA ALA A 145 -38.60 44.04 21.37
C ALA A 145 -40.08 43.98 20.95
N SER A 146 -40.79 45.10 21.08
CA SER A 146 -42.18 45.18 20.68
C SER A 146 -42.34 45.19 19.15
N THR A 147 -43.53 44.84 18.66
CA THR A 147 -43.84 44.88 17.21
C THR A 147 -43.64 46.27 16.60
N GLY A 148 -43.78 47.34 17.41
CA GLY A 148 -43.49 48.72 16.99
C GLY A 148 -42.00 48.98 16.77
N GLU A 149 -41.14 48.44 17.62
CA GLU A 149 -39.68 48.54 17.51
C GLU A 149 -39.14 47.73 16.32
N ILE A 150 -39.68 46.52 16.12
CA ILE A 150 -39.37 45.66 14.97
C ILE A 150 -39.72 46.36 13.65
N LYS A 151 -40.91 46.98 13.56
CA LYS A 151 -41.33 47.79 12.40
C LYS A 151 -40.44 49.01 12.16
N LYS A 152 -39.99 49.66 13.23
CA LYS A 152 -39.12 50.84 13.15
C LYS A 152 -37.73 50.48 12.63
N ALA A 153 -37.12 49.42 13.18
CA ALA A 153 -35.82 48.91 12.75
C ALA A 153 -35.86 48.46 11.29
N TYR A 154 -36.89 47.70 10.88
CA TYR A 154 -37.08 47.27 9.50
C TYR A 154 -37.17 48.45 8.51
N ARG A 155 -37.97 49.48 8.83
CA ARG A 155 -38.12 50.67 7.96
C ARG A 155 -36.81 51.43 7.79
N MET A 156 -36.02 51.53 8.85
CA MET A 156 -34.71 52.20 8.84
C MET A 156 -33.73 51.45 7.94
N LEU A 157 -33.55 50.15 8.19
CA LEU A 157 -32.64 49.30 7.43
C LEU A 157 -33.08 49.14 5.96
N SER A 158 -34.39 49.01 5.71
CA SER A 158 -34.93 48.90 4.35
C SER A 158 -34.67 50.15 3.50
N ARG A 159 -34.69 51.35 4.10
CA ARG A 159 -34.38 52.59 3.38
C ARG A 159 -32.88 52.73 3.10
N MET A 160 -32.03 52.29 4.03
CA MET A 160 -30.57 52.34 3.86
C MET A 160 -30.06 51.37 2.78
N TYR A 161 -30.66 50.18 2.70
CA TYR A 161 -30.22 49.11 1.81
C TYR A 161 -31.16 48.88 0.60
N HIS A 162 -32.11 49.79 0.34
CA HIS A 162 -33.04 49.65 -0.79
C HIS A 162 -32.28 49.59 -2.13
N PRO A 163 -32.60 48.64 -3.03
CA PRO A 163 -31.89 48.48 -4.31
C PRO A 163 -31.96 49.73 -5.22
N ASP A 164 -32.98 50.58 -5.03
CA ASP A 164 -33.09 51.84 -5.79
C ASP A 164 -32.04 52.88 -5.37
N HIS A 165 -31.66 52.90 -4.09
CA HIS A 165 -30.72 53.88 -3.54
C HIS A 165 -29.30 53.34 -3.43
N ASN A 166 -29.14 52.03 -3.21
CA ASN A 166 -27.85 51.38 -3.05
C ASN A 166 -27.76 50.18 -4.00
N LYS A 167 -27.04 50.36 -5.11
CA LYS A 167 -26.93 49.37 -6.20
C LYS A 167 -25.79 48.37 -5.99
N THR A 168 -25.16 48.36 -4.81
CA THR A 168 -24.13 47.37 -4.50
C THR A 168 -24.76 46.01 -4.24
N GLU A 169 -24.02 44.96 -4.58
CA GLU A 169 -24.49 43.58 -4.38
C GLU A 169 -24.64 43.26 -2.87
N GLU A 170 -23.82 43.86 -2.02
CA GLU A 170 -23.90 43.74 -0.56
C GLU A 170 -25.19 44.33 0.00
N ALA A 171 -25.59 45.53 -0.46
CA ALA A 171 -26.83 46.16 -0.01
C ALA A 171 -28.06 45.34 -0.40
N ARG A 172 -28.05 44.74 -1.59
CA ARG A 172 -29.11 43.83 -2.03
C ARG A 172 -29.24 42.60 -1.13
N LEU A 173 -28.13 42.00 -0.73
CA LEU A 173 -28.12 40.84 0.17
C LEU A 173 -28.64 41.20 1.58
N ILE A 174 -28.16 42.31 2.14
CA ILE A 174 -28.60 42.80 3.45
C ILE A 174 -30.10 43.13 3.42
N TYR A 175 -30.59 43.75 2.35
CA TYR A 175 -32.01 44.05 2.18
C TYR A 175 -32.90 42.79 2.19
N VAL A 176 -32.46 41.72 1.51
CA VAL A 176 -33.17 40.44 1.49
C VAL A 176 -33.19 39.82 2.89
N GLN A 177 -32.06 39.82 3.61
CA GLN A 177 -31.97 39.28 4.98
C GLN A 177 -32.84 40.06 5.97
N VAL A 178 -32.83 41.39 5.90
CA VAL A 178 -33.65 42.29 6.73
C VAL A 178 -35.14 42.08 6.48
N ARG A 179 -35.54 41.90 5.20
CA ARG A 179 -36.92 41.59 4.84
C ARG A 179 -37.34 40.22 5.34
N ARG A 180 -36.46 39.21 5.24
CA ARG A 180 -36.70 37.85 5.75
C ARG A 180 -36.88 37.85 7.27
N ALA A 181 -36.01 38.53 8.01
CA ALA A 181 -36.08 38.65 9.47
C ALA A 181 -37.36 39.40 9.93
N TYR A 182 -37.73 40.49 9.27
CA TYR A 182 -38.97 41.21 9.60
C TYR A 182 -40.23 40.36 9.40
N LYS A 183 -40.29 39.58 8.32
CA LYS A 183 -41.41 38.66 8.08
C LYS A 183 -41.49 37.59 9.16
N ALA A 184 -40.36 36.95 9.50
CA ALA A 184 -40.30 35.93 10.54
C ALA A 184 -40.83 36.41 11.90
N LEU A 185 -40.63 37.70 12.24
CA LEU A 185 -41.07 38.27 13.53
C LEU A 185 -42.49 38.84 13.52
N VAL A 186 -43.00 39.30 12.38
CA VAL A 186 -44.29 40.01 12.30
C VAL A 186 -45.43 39.11 11.82
N ASP A 187 -45.17 38.19 10.91
CA ASP A 187 -46.18 37.32 10.32
C ASP A 187 -45.60 35.93 10.10
N ARG A 188 -45.64 35.12 11.17
CA ARG A 188 -45.02 33.80 11.21
C ARG A 188 -45.69 32.81 10.25
N GLU A 189 -47.00 32.87 10.09
CA GLU A 189 -47.75 31.99 9.18
C GLU A 189 -47.42 32.31 7.71
N ALA A 190 -47.43 33.60 7.33
CA ALA A 190 -47.02 34.00 5.97
C ALA A 190 -45.54 33.71 5.68
N PHE A 191 -44.68 33.82 6.71
CA PHE A 191 -43.27 33.45 6.62
C PHE A 191 -43.09 31.95 6.39
N GLU A 192 -43.77 31.09 7.16
CA GLU A 192 -43.71 29.63 7.03
C GLU A 192 -44.25 29.16 5.66
N GLU A 193 -45.32 29.79 5.14
CA GLU A 193 -45.84 29.49 3.80
C GLU A 193 -44.95 29.96 2.64
N GLU A 194 -44.29 31.12 2.78
CA GLU A 194 -43.33 31.64 1.80
C GLU A 194 -42.04 30.82 1.82
N GLU A 195 -41.59 30.39 3.00
CA GLU A 195 -40.44 29.50 3.14
C GLU A 195 -40.73 28.09 2.63
N ALA A 196 -41.94 27.56 2.81
CA ALA A 196 -42.38 26.31 2.18
C ALA A 196 -42.43 26.39 0.64
N ARG A 197 -42.86 27.53 0.09
CA ARG A 197 -42.82 27.80 -1.37
C ARG A 197 -41.39 27.95 -1.90
N ASN A 198 -40.56 28.72 -1.19
CA ASN A 198 -39.15 28.89 -1.54
C ASN A 198 -38.38 27.57 -1.38
N ALA A 199 -38.72 26.71 -0.42
CA ALA A 199 -38.12 25.38 -0.25
C ALA A 199 -38.35 24.49 -1.47
N HIS A 200 -39.49 24.64 -2.16
CA HIS A 200 -39.73 23.96 -3.45
C HIS A 200 -38.93 24.58 -4.61
N GLU A 201 -38.66 25.89 -4.60
CA GLU A 201 -37.79 26.55 -5.59
C GLU A 201 -36.29 26.24 -5.36
N PHE A 202 -35.88 26.00 -4.11
CA PHE A 202 -34.56 25.49 -3.73
C PHE A 202 -34.29 24.04 -4.17
N THR A 203 -35.25 23.36 -4.81
CA THR A 203 -34.99 22.05 -5.45
C THR A 203 -34.37 22.17 -6.84
N VAL A 204 -34.23 23.37 -7.42
CA VAL A 204 -33.58 23.56 -8.74
C VAL A 204 -32.51 24.66 -8.76
N GLY A 205 -32.30 25.39 -7.65
CA GLY A 205 -31.15 26.28 -7.48
C GLY A 205 -29.90 25.48 -7.10
N VAL A 206 -29.09 25.08 -8.08
CA VAL A 206 -27.77 24.48 -7.82
C VAL A 206 -26.98 25.43 -6.92
N ALA A 207 -26.57 24.97 -5.73
CA ALA A 207 -25.85 25.75 -4.72
C ALA A 207 -24.41 26.12 -5.17
N LEU A 208 -24.18 26.57 -6.39
CA LEU A 208 -22.83 26.87 -6.87
C LEU A 208 -22.30 28.18 -6.24
N PRO A 209 -21.10 28.19 -5.64
CA PRO A 209 -20.49 29.39 -5.08
C PRO A 209 -20.23 30.41 -6.20
N ARG A 210 -20.34 31.71 -5.87
CA ARG A 210 -20.29 32.81 -6.86
C ARG A 210 -19.01 32.86 -7.72
N PHE A 211 -17.92 32.23 -7.29
CA PHE A 211 -16.70 32.10 -8.10
C PHE A 211 -16.83 31.11 -9.28
N LEU A 212 -17.83 30.20 -9.25
CA LEU A 212 -18.16 29.26 -10.34
C LEU A 212 -19.24 29.81 -11.29
N THR A 213 -19.79 31.00 -11.01
CA THR A 213 -20.84 31.66 -11.80
C THR A 213 -20.43 33.05 -12.29
N SER A 214 -19.16 33.44 -12.09
CA SER A 214 -18.59 34.66 -12.65
C SER A 214 -18.32 34.45 -14.14
N ARG A 215 -19.11 35.15 -14.97
CA ARG A 215 -19.14 35.07 -16.44
C ARG A 215 -17.81 35.13 -17.20
N GLU A 216 -16.70 35.50 -16.56
CA GLU A 216 -15.41 35.72 -17.22
C GLU A 216 -14.63 34.41 -17.50
N HIS A 217 -14.79 33.36 -16.67
CA HIS A 217 -14.02 32.11 -16.83
C HIS A 217 -14.83 30.81 -16.61
N ASP A 218 -16.17 30.87 -16.64
CA ASP A 218 -17.07 29.73 -16.36
C ASP A 218 -16.71 28.44 -17.12
N GLY A 219 -16.38 28.55 -18.41
CA GLY A 219 -16.01 27.38 -19.22
C GLY A 219 -14.72 26.71 -18.74
N LEU A 220 -13.65 27.48 -18.54
CA LEU A 220 -12.33 26.97 -18.17
C LEU A 220 -12.33 26.33 -16.77
N VAL A 221 -13.02 26.95 -15.81
CA VAL A 221 -13.13 26.40 -14.45
C VAL A 221 -13.94 25.11 -14.46
N LEU A 222 -15.06 25.07 -15.19
CA LEU A 222 -15.88 23.87 -15.31
C LEU A 222 -15.13 22.71 -15.99
N PHE A 223 -14.40 22.98 -17.08
CA PHE A 223 -13.58 21.98 -17.76
C PHE A 223 -12.41 21.51 -16.89
N SER A 224 -11.76 22.40 -16.14
CA SER A 224 -10.66 22.00 -15.24
C SER A 224 -11.15 21.11 -14.08
N LEU A 225 -12.33 21.41 -13.53
CA LEU A 225 -12.92 20.68 -12.42
C LEU A 225 -13.49 19.34 -12.90
N LEU A 226 -14.11 19.29 -14.09
CA LEU A 226 -14.54 18.05 -14.74
C LEU A 226 -13.34 17.16 -15.11
N SER A 227 -12.27 17.73 -15.66
CA SER A 227 -11.04 16.99 -15.96
C SER A 227 -10.39 16.46 -14.69
N LEU A 228 -10.34 17.21 -13.59
CA LEU A 228 -9.85 16.70 -12.31
C LEU A 228 -10.75 15.57 -11.76
N LEU A 229 -12.07 15.76 -11.82
CA LEU A 229 -13.07 14.79 -11.37
C LEU A 229 -13.04 13.48 -12.17
N VAL A 230 -12.66 13.52 -13.46
CA VAL A 230 -12.54 12.33 -14.30
C VAL A 230 -11.13 11.74 -14.27
N ALA A 231 -10.09 12.59 -14.35
CA ALA A 231 -8.70 12.15 -14.40
C ALA A 231 -8.27 11.50 -13.08
N VAL A 232 -8.67 12.03 -11.92
CA VAL A 232 -8.26 11.46 -10.62
C VAL A 232 -8.83 10.04 -10.43
N PRO A 233 -10.13 9.76 -10.64
CA PRO A 233 -10.65 8.39 -10.61
C PRO A 233 -10.08 7.49 -11.70
N VAL A 234 -9.78 8.00 -12.91
CA VAL A 234 -9.15 7.20 -13.98
C VAL A 234 -7.70 6.85 -13.64
N ILE A 235 -6.93 7.78 -13.08
CA ILE A 235 -5.54 7.55 -12.63
C ILE A 235 -5.54 6.58 -11.44
N ILE A 236 -6.44 6.77 -10.48
CA ILE A 236 -6.62 5.85 -9.34
C ILE A 236 -7.05 4.47 -9.86
N TRP A 237 -8.02 4.39 -10.76
CA TRP A 237 -8.47 3.15 -11.39
C TRP A 237 -7.35 2.48 -12.17
N TYR A 238 -6.53 3.19 -12.93
CA TYR A 238 -5.41 2.63 -13.67
C TYR A 238 -4.30 2.13 -12.74
N LYS A 239 -3.99 2.88 -11.68
CA LYS A 239 -2.97 2.51 -10.68
C LYS A 239 -3.42 1.37 -9.75
N LEU A 240 -4.71 1.27 -9.45
CA LEU A 240 -5.29 0.18 -8.65
C LEU A 240 -5.77 -1.02 -9.48
N SER A 241 -6.08 -0.84 -10.77
CA SER A 241 -6.45 -1.93 -11.69
C SER A 241 -5.27 -2.46 -12.48
N GLY A 242 -4.03 -2.03 -12.19
CA GLY A 242 -2.83 -2.75 -12.58
C GLY A 242 -2.98 -4.19 -12.09
N LYS A 243 -3.27 -5.09 -13.03
CA LYS A 243 -3.73 -6.45 -12.76
C LYS A 243 -2.81 -7.11 -11.74
N GLU A 244 -3.41 -7.69 -10.70
CA GLU A 244 -2.78 -8.61 -9.75
C GLU A 244 -2.32 -9.85 -10.52
N GLY A 245 -1.26 -9.73 -11.32
CA GLY A 245 -0.68 -10.82 -12.09
C GLY A 245 0.22 -11.69 -11.23
N ILE A 246 0.43 -12.93 -11.67
CA ILE A 246 1.30 -13.91 -11.00
C ILE A 246 2.70 -13.33 -10.77
N SER A 247 3.23 -12.56 -11.72
CA SER A 247 4.54 -11.88 -11.61
C SER A 247 4.67 -10.92 -10.43
N LYS A 248 3.59 -10.22 -10.06
CA LYS A 248 3.60 -9.32 -8.90
C LYS A 248 3.71 -10.11 -7.59
N HIS A 249 3.01 -11.24 -7.49
CA HIS A 249 3.08 -12.12 -6.32
C HIS A 249 4.46 -12.74 -6.20
N ILE A 250 5.04 -13.21 -7.32
CA ILE A 250 6.41 -13.73 -7.36
C ILE A 250 7.41 -12.67 -6.89
N ALA A 251 7.37 -11.45 -7.44
CA ALA A 251 8.26 -10.38 -7.02
C ALA A 251 8.08 -9.95 -5.55
N GLU A 252 6.90 -10.19 -4.96
CA GLU A 252 6.64 -9.94 -3.53
C GLU A 252 7.22 -11.07 -2.66
N ILE A 253 7.15 -12.31 -3.13
CA ILE A 253 7.73 -13.50 -2.51
C ILE A 253 9.26 -13.48 -2.59
N GLU A 254 9.86 -13.09 -3.72
CA GLU A 254 11.31 -13.05 -3.90
C GLU A 254 12.02 -12.09 -2.94
N LYS A 255 11.32 -11.01 -2.53
CA LYS A 255 11.83 -10.08 -1.51
C LYS A 255 12.08 -10.75 -0.17
N ASP A 256 11.49 -11.92 0.06
CA ASP A 256 11.71 -12.70 1.27
C ASP A 256 13.17 -13.15 1.42
N ARG A 257 13.87 -13.45 0.31
CA ARG A 257 15.30 -13.83 0.30
C ARG A 257 16.16 -12.85 1.10
N GLU A 258 16.10 -11.58 0.73
CA GLU A 258 16.92 -10.51 1.31
C GLU A 258 16.42 -10.10 2.71
N ARG A 259 15.10 -10.13 2.91
CA ARG A 259 14.49 -9.66 4.15
C ARG A 259 14.75 -10.61 5.30
N VAL A 260 14.52 -11.91 5.12
CA VAL A 260 14.76 -12.93 6.17
C VAL A 260 16.19 -12.85 6.66
N GLU A 261 17.15 -12.75 5.75
CA GLU A 261 18.56 -12.58 6.08
C GLU A 261 18.83 -11.31 6.88
N SER A 262 18.36 -10.15 6.39
CA SER A 262 18.58 -8.91 7.11
C SER A 262 17.95 -8.94 8.51
N PHE A 263 16.76 -9.51 8.67
CA PHE A 263 16.10 -9.64 9.97
C PHE A 263 16.90 -10.52 10.94
N LEU A 264 17.42 -11.67 10.50
CA LEU A 264 18.25 -12.53 11.34
C LEU A 264 19.57 -11.84 11.73
N ARG A 265 20.20 -11.11 10.81
CA ARG A 265 21.39 -10.29 11.10
C ARG A 265 21.09 -9.22 12.15
N HIS A 266 19.93 -8.56 12.06
CA HIS A 266 19.49 -7.58 13.05
C HIS A 266 19.21 -8.17 14.43
N LEU A 267 18.91 -9.47 14.53
CA LEU A 267 18.73 -10.20 15.79
C LEU A 267 20.07 -10.67 16.41
N GLY A 268 21.18 -10.44 15.72
CA GLY A 268 22.51 -10.90 16.15
C GLY A 268 22.78 -12.37 15.82
N ILE A 269 22.01 -12.97 14.91
CA ILE A 269 22.24 -14.34 14.44
C ILE A 269 23.26 -14.26 13.29
N PRO A 270 24.41 -14.96 13.38
CA PRO A 270 25.43 -14.91 12.34
C PRO A 270 24.96 -15.62 11.07
N GLU A 271 25.51 -15.22 9.93
CA GLU A 271 25.28 -15.90 8.66
C GLU A 271 26.12 -17.18 8.59
N ASP A 272 25.63 -18.22 7.90
CA ASP A 272 26.42 -19.41 7.64
C ASP A 272 27.57 -19.05 6.66
N PRO A 273 28.85 -19.18 7.07
CA PRO A 273 29.98 -18.79 6.23
C PRO A 273 29.99 -19.50 4.88
N LYS A 274 29.54 -20.77 4.84
CA LYS A 274 29.48 -21.57 3.62
C LYS A 274 28.39 -21.06 2.66
N TYR A 275 27.28 -20.56 3.20
CA TYR A 275 26.22 -19.97 2.41
C TYR A 275 26.66 -18.63 1.82
N VAL A 276 27.30 -17.79 2.63
CA VAL A 276 27.86 -16.49 2.19
C VAL A 276 28.89 -16.68 1.09
N GLU A 277 29.83 -17.61 1.27
CA GLU A 277 30.85 -17.94 0.27
C GLU A 277 30.23 -18.34 -1.07
N ARG A 278 29.25 -19.25 -1.06
CA ARG A 278 28.54 -19.68 -2.27
C ARG A 278 27.84 -18.54 -2.99
N ARG A 279 27.19 -17.65 -2.25
CA ARG A 279 26.47 -16.52 -2.82
C ARG A 279 27.42 -15.49 -3.41
N GLU A 280 28.41 -15.05 -2.66
CA GLU A 280 29.39 -14.07 -3.14
C GLU A 280 30.20 -14.62 -4.30
N SER A 281 30.52 -15.91 -4.28
CA SER A 281 31.09 -16.63 -5.42
C SER A 281 30.25 -16.44 -6.68
N ARG A 282 28.93 -16.67 -6.63
CA ARG A 282 28.03 -16.48 -7.79
C ARG A 282 28.01 -15.03 -8.26
N ARG A 283 27.92 -14.06 -7.35
CA ARG A 283 27.94 -12.63 -7.68
C ARG A 283 29.22 -12.22 -8.38
N HIS A 284 30.37 -12.66 -7.87
CA HIS A 284 31.66 -12.36 -8.47
C HIS A 284 31.86 -13.06 -9.83
N LEU A 285 31.34 -14.28 -10.00
CA LEU A 285 31.30 -14.96 -11.30
C LEU A 285 30.49 -14.16 -12.32
N VAL A 286 29.25 -13.79 -11.99
CA VAL A 286 28.40 -13.03 -12.92
C VAL A 286 29.01 -11.67 -13.24
N ARG A 287 29.52 -10.94 -12.24
CA ARG A 287 30.21 -9.66 -12.46
C ARG A 287 31.43 -9.80 -13.37
N LEU A 288 32.23 -10.85 -13.18
CA LEU A 288 33.39 -11.12 -14.01
C LEU A 288 32.97 -11.39 -15.47
N LEU A 289 32.02 -12.30 -15.68
CA LEU A 289 31.54 -12.65 -17.02
C LEU A 289 30.85 -11.48 -17.74
N VAL A 290 30.12 -10.63 -17.01
CA VAL A 290 29.53 -9.39 -17.55
C VAL A 290 30.60 -8.35 -17.86
N SER A 291 31.66 -8.24 -17.04
CA SER A 291 32.76 -7.31 -17.30
C SER A 291 33.57 -7.66 -18.55
N LEU A 292 33.60 -8.94 -18.91
CA LEU A 292 34.25 -9.48 -20.10
C LEU A 292 33.32 -9.57 -21.32
N ASP A 293 32.10 -9.02 -21.22
CA ASP A 293 31.05 -9.03 -22.26
C ASP A 293 30.65 -10.45 -22.73
N ILE A 294 30.90 -11.47 -21.91
CA ILE A 294 30.49 -12.86 -22.16
C ILE A 294 29.00 -13.04 -21.83
N LEU A 295 28.52 -12.36 -20.79
CA LEU A 295 27.11 -12.35 -20.38
C LEU A 295 26.50 -10.95 -20.55
N PRO A 296 25.24 -10.85 -21.00
CA PRO A 296 24.55 -9.56 -21.10
C PRO A 296 24.35 -8.93 -19.72
N LYS A 297 24.27 -7.60 -19.67
CA LYS A 297 24.14 -6.82 -18.42
C LYS A 297 22.88 -7.11 -17.60
N SER A 298 21.88 -7.79 -18.17
CA SER A 298 20.61 -8.15 -17.53
C SER A 298 20.56 -9.61 -17.07
N THR A 299 21.70 -10.28 -16.94
CA THR A 299 21.73 -11.70 -16.57
C THR A 299 21.53 -11.91 -15.07
N ASP A 300 20.61 -12.81 -14.72
CA ASP A 300 20.34 -13.19 -13.34
C ASP A 300 21.46 -14.04 -12.71
N GLU A 301 21.64 -13.89 -11.40
CA GLU A 301 22.62 -14.63 -10.60
C GLU A 301 22.43 -16.17 -10.69
N ASN A 302 21.22 -16.61 -11.05
CA ASN A 302 20.86 -18.02 -11.22
C ASN A 302 21.52 -18.68 -12.44
N THR A 303 22.00 -17.91 -13.42
CA THR A 303 22.75 -18.49 -14.55
C THR A 303 24.08 -19.12 -14.12
N ALA A 304 24.65 -18.67 -13.00
CA ALA A 304 25.88 -19.23 -12.43
C ALA A 304 25.65 -20.46 -11.54
N LEU A 305 24.42 -21.00 -11.44
CA LEU A 305 24.11 -22.19 -10.62
C LEU A 305 24.94 -23.42 -10.99
N ASN A 306 25.22 -23.60 -12.27
CA ASN A 306 25.94 -24.77 -12.81
C ASN A 306 27.46 -24.56 -12.88
N LEU A 307 27.95 -23.35 -12.60
CA LEU A 307 29.37 -23.03 -12.60
C LEU A 307 30.04 -23.43 -11.27
N PRO A 308 31.34 -23.78 -11.28
CA PRO A 308 32.07 -24.09 -10.06
C PRO A 308 32.22 -22.83 -9.18
N PRO A 309 32.52 -22.97 -7.87
CA PRO A 309 32.79 -21.83 -6.99
C PRO A 309 33.87 -20.90 -7.57
N TYR A 310 33.81 -19.60 -7.28
CA TYR A 310 34.64 -18.56 -7.90
C TYR A 310 36.13 -18.85 -7.82
N ALA A 311 36.61 -19.29 -6.65
CA ALA A 311 38.00 -19.69 -6.46
C ALA A 311 38.39 -20.88 -7.37
N ASP A 312 37.56 -21.93 -7.38
CA ASP A 312 37.78 -23.12 -8.22
C ASP A 312 37.67 -22.78 -9.72
N PHE A 313 36.73 -21.90 -10.08
CA PHE A 313 36.56 -21.39 -11.43
C PHE A 313 37.84 -20.70 -11.92
N ILE A 314 38.40 -19.76 -11.15
CA ILE A 314 39.66 -19.08 -11.51
C ILE A 314 40.77 -20.13 -11.71
N THR A 315 40.92 -21.08 -10.79
CA THR A 315 41.96 -22.11 -10.91
C THR A 315 41.79 -22.98 -12.16
N ARG A 316 40.55 -23.36 -12.50
CA ARG A 316 40.27 -24.16 -13.70
C ARG A 316 40.53 -23.40 -14.99
N CYS A 317 40.32 -22.09 -14.99
CA CYS A 317 40.58 -21.24 -16.13
C CYS A 317 42.06 -20.93 -16.31
N VAL A 318 42.84 -20.90 -15.22
CA VAL A 318 44.31 -20.81 -15.30
C VAL A 318 44.90 -22.14 -15.75
N GLU A 319 44.38 -23.27 -15.27
CA GLU A 319 44.81 -24.62 -15.66
C GLU A 319 43.96 -25.20 -16.82
N ILE A 320 43.94 -24.51 -17.98
CA ILE A 320 43.17 -24.96 -19.17
C ILE A 320 43.50 -26.41 -19.56
N ASP A 321 44.78 -26.78 -19.58
CA ASP A 321 45.24 -28.06 -20.12
C ASP A 321 44.59 -29.27 -19.43
N LYS A 322 44.23 -29.13 -18.15
CA LYS A 322 43.58 -30.19 -17.37
C LYS A 322 42.06 -30.13 -17.42
N ASN A 323 41.47 -28.96 -17.69
CA ASN A 323 40.05 -28.69 -17.52
C ASN A 323 39.31 -28.30 -18.81
N MET A 324 39.97 -28.38 -19.97
CA MET A 324 39.41 -27.99 -21.27
C MET A 324 38.07 -28.68 -21.59
N THR A 325 37.95 -29.98 -21.26
CA THR A 325 36.71 -30.75 -21.46
C THR A 325 35.55 -30.25 -20.60
N PHE A 326 35.83 -29.76 -19.40
CA PHE A 326 34.81 -29.17 -18.53
C PHE A 326 34.37 -27.79 -19.04
N MET A 327 35.34 -26.93 -19.41
CA MET A 327 35.07 -25.57 -19.87
C MET A 327 34.28 -25.53 -21.18
N ARG A 328 34.52 -26.47 -22.09
CA ARG A 328 33.76 -26.65 -23.35
C ARG A 328 32.27 -26.95 -23.16
N ASN A 329 31.84 -27.39 -21.97
CA ASN A 329 30.41 -27.56 -21.70
C ASN A 329 29.68 -26.22 -21.46
N PHE A 330 30.42 -25.14 -21.20
CA PHE A 330 29.87 -23.85 -20.80
C PHE A 330 30.22 -22.72 -21.77
N PHE A 331 31.36 -22.80 -22.44
CA PHE A 331 31.96 -21.71 -23.22
C PHE A 331 32.55 -22.22 -24.55
N ASP A 332 32.58 -21.35 -25.56
CA ASP A 332 33.21 -21.62 -26.85
C ASP A 332 34.73 -21.52 -26.75
N ASP A 333 35.47 -22.22 -27.62
CA ASP A 333 36.94 -22.27 -27.58
C ASP A 333 37.59 -20.87 -27.60
N ASP A 334 37.06 -19.92 -28.38
CA ASP A 334 37.54 -18.54 -28.43
C ASP A 334 37.35 -17.80 -27.10
N THR A 335 36.19 -18.00 -26.46
CA THR A 335 35.89 -17.39 -25.16
C THR A 335 36.71 -17.98 -24.03
N ILE A 336 37.01 -19.29 -24.09
CA ILE A 336 37.88 -19.99 -23.13
C ILE A 336 39.30 -19.41 -23.20
N GLN A 337 39.83 -19.20 -24.41
CA GLN A 337 41.17 -18.65 -24.58
C GLN A 337 41.26 -17.21 -24.04
N MET A 338 40.29 -16.36 -24.37
CA MET A 338 40.23 -14.98 -23.83
C MET A 338 40.16 -14.96 -22.30
N LEU A 339 39.32 -15.83 -21.73
CA LEU A 339 39.13 -15.93 -20.28
C LEU A 339 40.41 -16.38 -19.57
N HIS A 340 41.17 -17.30 -20.19
CA HIS A 340 42.47 -17.73 -19.67
C HIS A 340 43.53 -16.64 -19.74
N GLU A 341 43.67 -15.95 -20.87
CA GLU A 341 44.62 -14.83 -20.99
C GLU A 341 44.35 -13.75 -19.92
N TYR A 342 43.06 -13.43 -19.69
CA TYR A 342 42.67 -12.47 -18.67
C TYR A 342 42.92 -12.96 -17.23
N LEU A 343 42.58 -14.22 -16.94
CA LEU A 343 42.69 -14.80 -15.59
C LEU A 343 44.12 -15.19 -15.22
N VAL A 344 44.99 -15.47 -16.18
CA VAL A 344 46.43 -15.62 -15.91
C VAL A 344 47.03 -14.28 -15.49
N ALA A 345 46.60 -13.17 -16.09
CA ALA A 345 47.09 -11.84 -15.75
C ALA A 345 46.51 -11.28 -14.44
N ASN A 346 45.23 -11.56 -14.15
CA ASN A 346 44.49 -10.90 -13.05
C ASN A 346 43.98 -11.85 -11.96
N GLY A 347 44.07 -13.18 -12.13
CA GLY A 347 43.39 -14.17 -11.30
C GLY A 347 43.79 -14.14 -9.83
N VAL A 348 45.08 -13.94 -9.52
CA VAL A 348 45.56 -13.83 -8.12
C VAL A 348 44.95 -12.61 -7.43
N ARG A 349 45.00 -11.43 -8.09
CA ARG A 349 44.41 -10.20 -7.54
C ARG A 349 42.91 -10.35 -7.30
N LEU A 350 42.19 -10.96 -8.25
CA LEU A 350 40.76 -11.20 -8.13
C LEU A 350 40.41 -12.16 -6.99
N LEU A 351 41.25 -13.17 -6.74
CA LEU A 351 41.08 -14.08 -5.63
C LEU A 351 41.37 -13.38 -4.28
N ASP A 352 42.37 -12.51 -4.22
CA ASP A 352 42.67 -11.71 -3.03
C ASP A 352 41.53 -10.72 -2.73
N GLU A 353 40.97 -10.05 -3.75
CA GLU A 353 39.79 -9.18 -3.61
C GLU A 353 38.56 -9.96 -3.12
N PHE A 354 38.35 -11.18 -3.63
CA PHE A 354 37.27 -12.06 -3.19
C PHE A 354 37.44 -12.50 -1.74
N ASN A 355 38.64 -12.97 -1.36
CA ASN A 355 38.93 -13.39 0.01
C ASN A 355 38.80 -12.21 0.97
N ALA A 356 39.26 -11.01 0.60
CA ALA A 356 39.09 -9.80 1.40
C ALA A 356 37.62 -9.39 1.57
N ALA A 357 36.77 -9.64 0.56
CA ALA A 357 35.32 -9.43 0.66
C ALA A 357 34.63 -10.44 1.58
N LEU A 358 35.15 -11.66 1.69
CA LEU A 358 34.69 -12.66 2.65
C LEU A 358 35.20 -12.40 4.08
N ASP A 359 36.41 -11.85 4.20
CA ASP A 359 37.07 -11.50 5.47
C ASP A 359 36.57 -10.18 6.10
N VAL A 360 35.51 -9.57 5.54
CA VAL A 360 34.83 -8.44 6.18
C VAL A 360 34.48 -8.90 7.60
N PRO A 361 34.98 -8.20 8.64
CA PRO A 361 34.69 -8.62 10.00
C PRO A 361 33.18 -8.67 10.13
N SER A 362 32.64 -9.87 10.37
CA SER A 362 31.44 -9.97 11.17
C SER A 362 31.67 -9.02 12.34
N LEU A 363 30.77 -8.07 12.55
CA LEU A 363 30.76 -7.28 13.78
C LEU A 363 30.75 -8.28 14.95
N GLY A 364 31.93 -8.60 15.48
CA GLY A 364 32.17 -9.66 16.43
C GLY A 364 33.13 -10.74 15.92
N GLU A 365 34.23 -10.92 16.65
CA GLU A 365 35.04 -12.14 16.74
C GLU A 365 34.17 -13.42 16.80
N PRO A 366 34.75 -14.64 16.64
CA PRO A 366 34.09 -15.90 17.00
C PRO A 366 33.90 -16.05 18.53
N GLY A 367 33.36 -15.03 19.17
CA GLY A 367 32.72 -15.07 20.48
C GLY A 367 31.21 -15.13 20.26
N SER A 368 30.51 -15.84 21.15
CA SER A 368 29.05 -16.02 21.18
C SER A 368 28.24 -14.90 20.49
N PRO A 369 27.21 -15.23 19.68
CA PRO A 369 26.35 -14.22 19.07
C PRO A 369 25.89 -13.24 20.14
N GLN A 370 26.18 -11.95 19.95
CA GLN A 370 25.63 -10.89 20.80
C GLN A 370 24.15 -10.78 20.48
N LEU A 371 23.38 -11.67 21.07
CA LEU A 371 21.94 -11.70 20.97
C LEU A 371 21.38 -10.37 21.49
N VAL A 372 20.41 -9.89 20.73
CA VAL A 372 19.74 -8.62 20.98
C VAL A 372 18.87 -8.69 22.24
N SER A 373 18.59 -7.54 22.86
CA SER A 373 17.74 -7.48 24.05
C SER A 373 16.33 -8.02 23.77
N LEU A 374 15.64 -8.54 24.80
CA LEU A 374 14.27 -9.09 24.64
C LEU A 374 13.30 -8.06 24.04
N THR A 375 13.43 -6.78 24.41
CA THR A 375 12.61 -5.68 23.88
C THR A 375 12.86 -5.47 22.39
N GLU A 376 14.11 -5.46 21.97
CA GLU A 376 14.48 -5.32 20.56
C GLU A 376 14.10 -6.57 19.75
N TYR A 377 14.23 -7.78 20.32
CA TYR A 377 13.69 -9.01 19.74
C TYR A 377 12.19 -8.91 19.45
N LYS A 378 11.37 -8.48 20.43
CA LYS A 378 9.92 -8.32 20.25
C LYS A 378 9.59 -7.34 19.12
N VAL A 379 10.32 -6.22 19.05
CA VAL A 379 10.15 -5.19 18.02
C VAL A 379 10.51 -5.72 16.64
N ILE A 380 11.69 -6.33 16.50
CA ILE A 380 12.17 -6.87 15.22
C ILE A 380 11.23 -7.98 14.75
N THR A 381 10.82 -8.89 15.64
CA THR A 381 9.87 -9.96 15.35
C THR A 381 8.50 -9.41 14.94
N TYR A 382 8.04 -8.32 15.55
CA TYR A 382 6.80 -7.66 15.12
C TYR A 382 6.92 -7.12 13.69
N PHE A 383 7.97 -6.37 13.36
CA PHE A 383 8.18 -5.88 12.00
C PHE A 383 8.34 -7.01 10.99
N PHE A 384 9.03 -8.07 11.37
CA PHE A 384 9.21 -9.25 10.54
C PHE A 384 7.89 -9.98 10.31
N SER A 385 7.04 -10.08 11.34
CA SER A 385 5.70 -10.66 11.21
C SER A 385 4.82 -9.90 10.23
N LEU A 386 4.97 -8.57 10.15
CA LEU A 386 4.24 -7.77 9.15
C LEU A 386 4.68 -8.16 7.73
N HIS A 387 5.97 -8.41 7.52
CA HIS A 387 6.54 -8.86 6.25
C HIS A 387 6.10 -10.28 5.88
N THR A 388 6.28 -11.26 6.78
CA THR A 388 5.91 -12.65 6.48
C THR A 388 4.42 -12.78 6.19
N MET A 389 3.55 -12.02 6.87
CA MET A 389 2.12 -11.94 6.52
C MET A 389 1.84 -11.41 5.08
N GLU A 390 2.69 -10.55 4.51
CA GLU A 390 2.56 -10.12 3.09
C GLU A 390 2.92 -11.26 2.17
N VAL A 391 4.05 -11.93 2.46
CA VAL A 391 4.55 -13.06 1.68
C VAL A 391 3.57 -14.23 1.72
N ASP A 392 3.07 -14.60 2.90
CA ASP A 392 2.11 -15.68 3.08
C ASP A 392 0.82 -15.41 2.29
N LYS A 393 0.32 -14.17 2.33
CA LYS A 393 -0.84 -13.77 1.52
C LYS A 393 -0.54 -13.83 0.02
N ALA A 394 0.67 -13.47 -0.41
CA ALA A 394 1.07 -13.58 -1.80
C ALA A 394 1.22 -15.05 -2.24
N LEU A 395 1.73 -15.93 -1.37
CA LEU A 395 1.83 -17.37 -1.59
C LEU A 395 0.47 -18.04 -1.72
N GLU A 396 -0.49 -17.69 -0.86
CA GLU A 396 -1.88 -18.19 -0.95
C GLU A 396 -2.53 -17.77 -2.26
N LYS A 397 -2.42 -16.48 -2.64
CA LYS A 397 -2.95 -15.98 -3.91
C LYS A 397 -2.30 -16.66 -5.11
N LEU A 398 -0.98 -16.84 -5.08
CA LEU A 398 -0.24 -17.54 -6.12
C LEU A 398 -0.73 -19.00 -6.24
N TRP A 399 -0.90 -19.68 -5.12
CA TRP A 399 -1.39 -21.07 -5.09
C TRP A 399 -2.80 -21.19 -5.67
N ASP A 400 -3.69 -20.24 -5.33
CA ASP A 400 -5.05 -20.16 -5.87
C ASP A 400 -5.08 -19.84 -7.37
N ASP A 401 -4.28 -18.88 -7.84
CA ASP A 401 -4.22 -18.47 -9.25
C ASP A 401 -3.69 -19.60 -10.16
N VAL A 402 -2.80 -20.43 -9.62
CA VAL A 402 -2.19 -21.57 -10.32
C VAL A 402 -3.06 -22.84 -10.25
N GLY A 403 -4.16 -22.81 -9.46
CA GLY A 403 -5.14 -23.90 -9.37
C GLY A 403 -4.67 -25.09 -8.52
N GLY A 404 -3.72 -24.86 -7.61
CA GLY A 404 -3.09 -25.90 -6.80
C GLY A 404 -2.04 -26.70 -7.57
N GLY A 405 -0.85 -26.88 -6.97
CA GLY A 405 0.24 -27.62 -7.63
C GLY A 405 1.66 -27.17 -7.29
N LEU A 406 1.82 -26.18 -6.42
CA LEU A 406 3.12 -25.70 -5.93
C LEU A 406 3.36 -26.22 -4.51
N PRO A 407 4.09 -27.33 -4.32
CA PRO A 407 4.48 -27.77 -2.97
C PRO A 407 5.37 -26.74 -2.28
N SER A 408 6.13 -25.95 -3.04
CA SER A 408 7.11 -25.02 -2.49
C SER A 408 6.47 -23.82 -1.79
N THR A 409 5.26 -23.40 -2.18
CA THR A 409 4.53 -22.38 -1.43
C THR A 409 4.17 -22.83 -0.01
N ARG A 410 3.80 -24.11 0.15
CA ARG A 410 3.49 -24.69 1.47
C ARG A 410 4.74 -24.96 2.29
N LYS A 411 5.85 -25.36 1.65
CA LYS A 411 7.15 -25.50 2.32
C LYS A 411 7.61 -24.17 2.91
N LEU A 412 7.45 -23.07 2.17
CA LEU A 412 7.84 -21.74 2.64
C LEU A 412 6.98 -21.27 3.83
N LEU A 413 5.65 -21.48 3.76
CA LEU A 413 4.75 -21.18 4.88
C LEU A 413 5.15 -21.94 6.16
N ASN A 414 5.40 -23.25 6.05
CA ASN A 414 5.85 -24.06 7.18
C ASN A 414 7.23 -23.62 7.69
N LEU A 415 8.11 -23.15 6.80
CA LEU A 415 9.43 -22.64 7.18
C LEU A 415 9.32 -21.34 7.98
N HIS A 416 8.38 -20.45 7.64
CA HIS A 416 8.08 -19.26 8.44
C HIS A 416 7.62 -19.64 9.86
N GLU A 417 6.72 -20.62 9.99
CA GLU A 417 6.28 -21.12 11.30
C GLU A 417 7.46 -21.69 12.11
N GLU A 418 8.28 -22.56 11.49
CA GLU A 418 9.48 -23.14 12.12
C GLU A 418 10.46 -22.06 12.59
N MET A 419 10.66 -21.01 11.78
CA MET A 419 11.52 -19.89 12.11
C MET A 419 11.04 -19.15 13.36
N TYR A 420 9.74 -18.83 13.45
CA TYR A 420 9.19 -18.15 14.62
C TYR A 420 9.26 -19.01 15.88
N ASP A 421 9.03 -20.32 15.76
CA ASP A 421 9.19 -21.26 16.87
C ASP A 421 10.64 -21.32 17.36
N LEU A 422 11.61 -21.38 16.45
CA LEU A 422 13.03 -21.35 16.78
C LEU A 422 13.45 -20.04 17.43
N LEU A 423 12.98 -18.90 16.90
CA LEU A 423 13.22 -17.58 17.48
C LEU A 423 12.67 -17.50 18.91
N ARG A 424 11.46 -18.01 19.13
CA ARG A 424 10.86 -18.06 20.46
C ARG A 424 11.67 -18.92 21.42
N LEU A 425 12.16 -20.07 20.97
CA LEU A 425 13.01 -20.96 21.79
C LEU A 425 14.37 -20.33 22.13
N VAL A 426 14.90 -19.45 21.27
CA VAL A 426 16.18 -18.76 21.52
C VAL A 426 16.03 -17.58 22.49
N PHE A 427 14.97 -16.78 22.34
CA PHE A 427 14.81 -15.54 23.12
C PHE A 427 13.89 -15.67 24.36
N GLU A 428 12.95 -16.62 24.37
CA GLU A 428 12.00 -16.86 25.48
C GLU A 428 12.22 -18.21 26.18
N GLY A 429 12.97 -19.14 25.58
CA GLY A 429 13.14 -20.51 26.08
C GLY A 429 14.19 -20.66 27.18
N GLU A 430 14.10 -21.75 27.95
CA GLU A 430 15.16 -22.12 28.90
C GLU A 430 16.45 -22.49 28.13
N ASN A 431 17.59 -21.92 28.55
CA ASN A 431 18.94 -21.96 27.94
C ASN A 431 19.50 -23.33 27.46
N LYS A 432 18.80 -24.45 27.64
CA LYS A 432 19.34 -25.82 27.52
C LYS A 432 19.72 -26.24 26.09
N GLN A 433 19.30 -25.55 25.03
CA GLN A 433 19.61 -25.90 23.63
C GLN A 433 19.84 -24.72 22.68
N ILE A 434 20.11 -23.50 23.20
CA ILE A 434 20.20 -22.28 22.38
C ILE A 434 21.17 -22.42 21.19
N ARG A 435 22.34 -23.05 21.39
CA ARG A 435 23.32 -23.23 20.31
C ARG A 435 22.78 -24.03 19.14
N ASN A 436 22.01 -25.09 19.39
CA ASN A 436 21.40 -25.91 18.33
C ASN A 436 20.30 -25.14 17.60
N HIS A 437 19.48 -24.38 18.33
CA HIS A 437 18.45 -23.53 17.73
C HIS A 437 19.05 -22.42 16.86
N ILE A 438 20.13 -21.78 17.32
CA ILE A 438 20.87 -20.79 16.53
C ILE A 438 21.41 -21.43 15.27
N GLN A 439 22.04 -22.61 15.35
CA GLN A 439 22.55 -23.29 14.15
C GLN A 439 21.43 -23.61 13.14
N ARG A 440 20.24 -23.98 13.61
CA ARG A 440 19.07 -24.15 12.73
C ARG A 440 18.59 -22.84 12.13
N LEU A 441 18.59 -21.74 12.90
CA LEU A 441 18.26 -20.39 12.41
C LEU A 441 19.26 -19.91 11.35
N MET A 442 20.55 -20.21 11.52
CA MET A 442 21.60 -19.88 10.52
C MET A 442 21.34 -20.53 9.16
N ALA A 443 20.71 -21.70 9.13
CA ALA A 443 20.37 -22.42 7.90
C ALA A 443 19.09 -21.93 7.22
N ILE A 444 18.27 -21.10 7.88
CA ILE A 444 16.98 -20.65 7.34
C ILE A 444 17.12 -19.82 6.05
N PRO A 445 18.01 -18.81 5.96
CA PRO A 445 18.18 -18.05 4.72
C PRO A 445 18.50 -18.93 3.52
N GLN A 446 19.36 -19.94 3.70
CA GLN A 446 19.66 -20.90 2.64
C GLN A 446 18.41 -21.71 2.24
N ARG A 447 17.65 -22.22 3.22
CA ARG A 447 16.42 -22.98 2.95
C ARG A 447 15.36 -22.13 2.25
N VAL A 448 15.20 -20.86 2.64
CA VAL A 448 14.30 -19.92 1.95
C VAL A 448 14.73 -19.80 0.49
N ASN A 449 16.01 -19.57 0.23
CA ASN A 449 16.51 -19.40 -1.13
C ASN A 449 16.30 -20.66 -1.99
N GLU A 450 16.61 -21.85 -1.45
CA GLU A 450 16.39 -23.13 -2.14
C GLU A 450 14.91 -23.38 -2.48
N ILE A 451 13.99 -23.03 -1.58
CA ILE A 451 12.54 -23.15 -1.83
C ILE A 451 12.12 -22.17 -2.92
N LEU A 452 12.63 -20.94 -2.91
CA LEU A 452 12.30 -19.94 -3.90
C LEU A 452 12.88 -20.26 -5.29
N ASP A 453 14.09 -20.78 -5.37
CA ASP A 453 14.70 -21.26 -6.62
C ASP A 453 13.90 -22.42 -7.25
N SER A 454 13.17 -23.19 -6.42
CA SER A 454 12.30 -24.27 -6.91
C SER A 454 10.94 -23.80 -7.43
N LEU A 455 10.53 -22.54 -7.17
CA LEU A 455 9.25 -22.02 -7.65
C LEU A 455 9.22 -21.86 -9.16
N ASP A 456 10.27 -21.32 -9.77
CA ASP A 456 10.34 -21.11 -11.22
C ASP A 456 10.16 -22.40 -12.03
N PRO A 457 10.91 -23.50 -11.77
CA PRO A 457 10.71 -24.75 -12.50
C PRO A 457 9.36 -25.40 -12.20
N GLU A 458 8.84 -25.30 -10.97
CA GLU A 458 7.49 -25.78 -10.64
C GLU A 458 6.42 -25.01 -11.44
N MET A 459 6.57 -23.69 -11.55
CA MET A 459 5.69 -22.83 -12.33
C MET A 459 5.73 -23.17 -13.82
N GLU A 460 6.92 -23.44 -14.37
CA GLU A 460 7.07 -23.86 -15.77
C GLU A 460 6.36 -25.20 -16.04
N VAL A 461 6.45 -26.16 -15.12
CA VAL A 461 5.74 -27.44 -15.21
C VAL A 461 4.22 -27.24 -15.17
N VAL A 462 3.72 -26.37 -14.28
CA VAL A 462 2.28 -26.07 -14.23
C VAL A 462 1.83 -25.37 -15.50
N TYR A 463 2.60 -24.40 -16.00
CA TYR A 463 2.31 -23.72 -17.25
C TYR A 463 2.25 -24.69 -18.44
N LYS A 464 3.23 -25.60 -18.56
CA LYS A 464 3.23 -26.68 -19.58
C LYS A 464 2.00 -27.57 -19.46
N ARG A 465 1.59 -27.92 -18.24
CA ARG A 465 0.37 -28.72 -17.98
C ARG A 465 -0.90 -27.99 -18.46
N ILE A 466 -1.03 -26.71 -18.14
CA ILE A 466 -2.16 -25.87 -18.57
C ILE A 466 -2.19 -25.75 -20.10
N CYS A 467 -1.04 -25.51 -20.73
CA CYS A 467 -0.93 -25.44 -22.19
C CYS A 467 -1.32 -26.76 -22.87
N LYS A 468 -0.87 -27.91 -22.34
CA LYS A 468 -1.22 -29.23 -22.85
C LYS A 468 -2.72 -29.51 -22.73
N ALA A 469 -3.32 -29.17 -21.59
CA ALA A 469 -4.77 -29.28 -21.39
C ALA A 469 -5.55 -28.41 -22.40
N MET A 470 -5.04 -27.21 -22.71
CA MET A 470 -5.64 -26.33 -23.72
C MET A 470 -5.63 -26.95 -25.12
N MET A 471 -4.51 -27.54 -25.55
CA MET A 471 -4.43 -28.19 -26.88
C MET A 471 -5.43 -29.34 -27.00
N GLN A 472 -5.61 -30.13 -25.94
CA GLN A 472 -6.59 -31.23 -25.89
C GLN A 472 -8.03 -30.71 -25.90
N GLN A 473 -8.33 -29.64 -25.15
CA GLN A 473 -9.68 -29.08 -25.03
C GLN A 473 -10.07 -28.20 -26.23
N GLN A 474 -9.10 -27.70 -27.01
CA GLN A 474 -9.37 -27.01 -28.27
C GLN A 474 -9.95 -27.97 -29.34
N GLN A 475 -9.69 -29.27 -29.20
CA GLN A 475 -10.25 -30.31 -30.06
C GLN A 475 -11.67 -30.76 -29.62
N THR A 476 -12.04 -30.61 -28.34
CA THR A 476 -13.27 -31.23 -27.77
C THR A 476 -14.19 -30.32 -26.95
N GLY A 477 -13.75 -29.14 -26.50
CA GLY A 477 -14.44 -28.33 -25.50
C GLY A 477 -15.29 -27.16 -26.01
N SER A 478 -16.22 -26.71 -25.16
CA SER A 478 -17.21 -25.66 -25.48
C SER A 478 -16.58 -24.25 -25.64
N ARG A 479 -17.24 -23.35 -26.38
CA ARG A 479 -16.76 -21.98 -26.63
C ARG A 479 -16.58 -21.15 -25.33
N HIS A 480 -17.31 -21.49 -24.26
CA HIS A 480 -17.23 -20.83 -22.96
C HIS A 480 -15.99 -21.25 -22.16
N GLU A 481 -15.70 -22.56 -22.11
CA GLU A 481 -14.48 -23.09 -21.46
C GLU A 481 -13.21 -22.55 -22.11
N ARG A 482 -13.20 -22.44 -23.45
CA ARG A 482 -12.08 -21.83 -24.19
C ARG A 482 -11.84 -20.36 -23.82
N ARG A 483 -12.89 -19.61 -23.44
CA ARG A 483 -12.77 -18.20 -23.00
C ARG A 483 -12.22 -18.09 -21.57
N LEU A 484 -12.67 -18.95 -20.65
CA LEU A 484 -12.16 -19.04 -19.28
C LEU A 484 -10.67 -19.42 -19.26
N MET A 485 -10.25 -20.41 -20.04
CA MET A 485 -8.84 -20.81 -20.12
C MET A 485 -7.94 -19.72 -20.74
N LYS A 486 -8.42 -19.02 -21.79
CA LYS A 486 -7.69 -17.86 -22.35
C LYS A 486 -7.58 -16.70 -21.36
N ALA A 487 -8.52 -16.55 -20.44
CA ALA A 487 -8.44 -15.54 -19.39
C ALA A 487 -7.39 -15.91 -18.33
N ASN A 488 -7.27 -17.18 -17.96
CA ASN A 488 -6.24 -17.67 -17.04
C ASN A 488 -4.82 -17.56 -17.62
N LEU A 489 -4.64 -17.85 -18.92
CA LEU A 489 -3.36 -17.68 -19.63
C LEU A 489 -2.88 -16.23 -19.73
N ARG A 490 -3.77 -15.24 -19.62
CA ARG A 490 -3.36 -13.81 -19.54
C ARG A 490 -2.92 -13.39 -18.13
N ARG A 491 -3.02 -14.29 -17.14
CA ARG A 491 -2.60 -14.05 -15.75
C ARG A 491 -1.20 -14.59 -15.46
N PHE A 492 -0.83 -15.70 -16.11
CA PHE A 492 0.54 -16.13 -16.31
C PHE A 492 1.23 -15.15 -17.27
#